data_AF-A0A838I0Q0-F1
#
_entry.id   AF-A0A838I0Q0-F1
#
_cell.length_a   1.000
_cell.length_b   1.000
_cell.length_c   1.000
_cell.angle_alpha   90.00
_cell.angle_beta   90.00
_cell.angle_gamma   90.00
#
_symmetry.space_group_name_H-M   'P 1'
#
loop_
_entity.id
_entity.type
_entity.pdbx_description
1 polymer ?
#
loop_
_entity_poly.entity_id
_entity_poly.type
_entity_poly.pdbx_seq_one_letter_code
_entity_poly.pdbx_strand_id
1 'polypeptide(L)'
;MKRVLAALVAAAMVAGSLYLRDRLDERAAAGEPGPGGTPVAEDGGAIRLVCATELRAACEALPDVELTVEAAGVTADRLVAATPADAGMDAWVVTAPWPEIVEDARQRATQA
;
A
#
# COMPACT_ATOMS: atom_id res chain seq x y z
N MET A 1 -36.68 20.76 1.66
CA MET A 1 -36.40 20.26 0.29
C MET A 1 -34.92 20.22 -0.10
N LYS A 2 -34.07 21.21 0.27
CA LYS A 2 -32.61 21.16 0.02
C LYS A 2 -31.88 19.93 0.61
N ARG A 3 -32.36 19.39 1.74
CA ARG A 3 -31.83 18.15 2.33
C ARG A 3 -32.16 16.88 1.53
N VAL A 4 -33.33 16.86 0.87
CA VAL A 4 -33.73 15.74 -0.01
C VAL A 4 -32.92 15.78 -1.32
N LEU A 5 -32.67 16.98 -1.83
CA LEU A 5 -31.87 17.19 -3.04
C LEU A 5 -30.40 16.78 -2.82
N ALA A 6 -29.83 17.13 -1.65
CA ALA A 6 -28.48 16.67 -1.29
C ALA A 6 -28.38 15.15 -1.16
N ALA A 7 -29.38 14.49 -0.55
CA ALA A 7 -29.41 13.04 -0.43
C ALA A 7 -29.49 12.34 -1.79
N LEU A 8 -30.28 12.88 -2.73
CA LEU A 8 -30.38 12.35 -4.08
C LEU A 8 -29.07 12.49 -4.87
N VAL A 9 -28.37 13.62 -4.74
CA VAL A 9 -27.07 13.82 -5.40
C VAL A 9 -26.02 12.85 -4.84
N ALA A 10 -25.98 12.66 -3.52
CA ALA A 10 -25.08 11.70 -2.90
C ALA A 10 -25.37 10.27 -3.37
N ALA A 11 -26.65 9.87 -3.40
CA ALA A 11 -27.06 8.56 -3.90
C ALA A 11 -26.70 8.37 -5.39
N ALA A 12 -26.89 9.40 -6.21
CA ALA A 12 -26.53 9.37 -7.62
C ALA A 12 -25.01 9.27 -7.84
N MET A 13 -24.19 9.94 -7.02
CA MET A 13 -22.73 9.80 -7.10
C MET A 13 -22.26 8.39 -6.74
N VAL A 14 -22.83 7.79 -5.69
CA VAL A 14 -22.47 6.41 -5.29
C VAL A 14 -22.93 5.40 -6.33
N ALA A 15 -24.16 5.53 -6.84
CA ALA A 15 -24.65 4.63 -7.90
C ALA A 15 -23.84 4.80 -9.19
N GLY A 16 -23.47 6.03 -9.54
CA GLY A 16 -22.63 6.32 -10.70
C GLY A 16 -21.24 5.72 -10.59
N SER A 17 -20.59 5.79 -9.42
CA SER A 17 -19.26 5.21 -9.22
C SER A 17 -19.28 3.69 -9.25
N LEU A 18 -20.30 3.05 -8.68
CA LEU A 18 -20.46 1.59 -8.71
C LEU A 18 -20.71 1.08 -10.13
N TYR A 19 -21.58 1.75 -10.90
CA TYR A 19 -21.84 1.38 -12.29
C TYR A 19 -20.61 1.55 -13.20
N LEU A 20 -19.82 2.61 -12.99
CA LEU A 20 -18.61 2.84 -13.76
C LEU A 20 -17.51 1.82 -13.40
N ARG A 21 -17.46 1.38 -12.14
CA ARG A 21 -16.49 0.39 -11.65
C ARG A 21 -16.75 -1.00 -12.21
N ASP A 22 -18.02 -1.43 -12.22
CA ASP A 22 -18.44 -2.71 -12.78
C ASP A 22 -18.05 -2.84 -14.28
N ARG A 23 -18.27 -1.77 -15.05
CA ARG A 23 -17.89 -1.71 -16.48
C ARG A 23 -16.38 -1.70 -16.72
N LEU A 24 -15.58 -1.20 -15.78
CA LEU A 24 -14.13 -1.20 -15.89
C LEU A 24 -13.56 -2.57 -15.51
N ASP A 25 -14.10 -3.22 -14.49
CA ASP A 25 -13.74 -4.60 -14.11
C ASP A 25 -14.07 -5.60 -15.23
N GLU A 26 -15.22 -5.46 -15.90
CA GLU A 26 -15.58 -6.31 -17.05
C GLU A 26 -14.62 -6.14 -18.25
N ARG A 27 -14.13 -4.91 -18.50
CA ARG A 27 -13.18 -4.63 -19.58
C ARG A 27 -11.75 -5.05 -19.25
N ALA A 28 -11.36 -4.93 -17.99
CA ALA A 28 -10.10 -5.47 -17.49
C ALA A 28 -10.09 -7.01 -17.59
N ALA A 29 -11.21 -7.66 -17.24
CA ALA A 29 -11.39 -9.11 -17.41
C ALA A 29 -11.42 -9.55 -18.88
N ALA A 30 -11.85 -8.68 -19.80
CA ALA A 30 -11.90 -8.95 -21.24
C ALA A 30 -10.59 -8.68 -21.99
N GLY A 31 -9.56 -8.12 -21.34
CA GLY A 31 -8.21 -7.99 -21.91
C GLY A 31 -8.10 -7.06 -23.13
N GLU A 32 -9.00 -6.09 -23.30
CA GLU A 32 -8.94 -5.13 -24.41
C GLU A 32 -8.30 -3.79 -23.97
N PRO A 33 -7.14 -3.39 -24.54
CA PRO A 33 -6.49 -2.13 -24.20
C PRO A 33 -7.24 -0.95 -24.83
N GLY A 34 -7.77 -0.05 -23.98
CA GLY A 34 -8.42 1.18 -24.41
C GLY A 34 -7.44 2.23 -24.97
N PRO A 35 -7.86 3.07 -25.94
CA PRO A 35 -6.99 4.08 -26.54
C PRO A 35 -6.87 5.27 -25.57
N GLY A 36 -5.82 5.28 -24.75
CA GLY A 36 -5.50 6.41 -23.87
C GLY A 36 -5.14 6.05 -22.43
N GLY A 37 -5.14 4.78 -22.06
CA GLY A 37 -4.47 4.35 -20.83
C GLY A 37 -2.98 4.26 -21.08
N THR A 38 -2.17 5.06 -20.38
CA THR A 38 -0.77 4.69 -20.15
C THR A 38 -0.78 3.27 -19.60
N PRO A 39 -0.12 2.29 -20.23
CA PRO A 39 0.06 0.99 -19.61
C PRO A 39 0.88 1.24 -18.34
N VAL A 40 0.21 1.33 -17.20
CA VAL A 40 0.83 0.86 -15.96
C VAL A 40 1.07 -0.61 -16.26
N ALA A 41 2.32 -0.98 -16.44
CA ALA A 41 2.69 -2.37 -16.48
C ALA A 41 2.12 -2.98 -15.20
N GLU A 42 1.06 -3.77 -15.33
CA GLU A 42 0.73 -4.81 -14.36
C GLU A 42 1.85 -5.85 -14.44
N ASP A 43 3.05 -5.46 -14.02
CA ASP A 43 3.93 -6.41 -13.40
C ASP A 43 3.21 -6.77 -12.10
N GLY A 44 2.49 -7.90 -12.12
CA GLY A 44 1.88 -8.53 -10.95
C GLY A 44 2.95 -9.04 -9.96
N GLY A 45 3.90 -8.18 -9.60
CA GLY A 45 4.87 -8.41 -8.55
C GLY A 45 4.16 -8.26 -7.21
N ALA A 46 4.12 -9.34 -6.44
CA ALA A 46 3.59 -9.32 -5.08
C ALA A 46 4.27 -8.20 -4.27
N ILE A 47 3.50 -7.47 -3.47
CA ILE A 47 4.01 -6.39 -2.62
C ILE A 47 5.00 -6.98 -1.61
N ARG A 48 6.24 -6.48 -1.55
CA ARG A 48 7.26 -6.96 -0.61
C ARG A 48 6.99 -6.38 0.77
N LEU A 49 6.47 -7.22 1.65
CA LEU A 49 6.05 -6.86 2.99
C LEU A 49 7.03 -7.41 4.01
N VAL A 50 7.66 -6.54 4.80
CA VAL A 50 8.46 -6.95 5.96
C VAL A 50 7.60 -6.80 7.21
N CYS A 51 7.54 -7.84 8.04
CA CYS A 51 6.72 -7.85 9.24
C CYS A 51 7.55 -8.21 10.47
N ALA A 52 7.33 -7.46 11.55
CA ALA A 52 7.92 -7.77 12.85
C ALA A 52 7.46 -9.15 13.34
N THR A 53 8.37 -9.89 13.97
CA THR A 53 8.13 -11.23 14.52
C THR A 53 6.85 -11.36 15.35
N GLU A 54 6.51 -10.32 16.10
CA GLU A 54 5.38 -10.21 17.01
C GLU A 54 4.04 -10.10 16.27
N LEU A 55 4.05 -9.67 15.01
CA LEU A 55 2.89 -9.44 14.16
C LEU A 55 2.71 -10.53 13.08
N ARG A 56 3.56 -11.58 13.11
CA ARG A 56 3.55 -12.71 12.15
C ARG A 56 2.15 -13.18 11.80
N ALA A 57 1.35 -13.53 12.81
CA ALA A 57 0.03 -14.12 12.60
C ALA A 57 -0.94 -13.19 11.86
N ALA A 58 -0.82 -11.87 12.05
CA ALA A 58 -1.61 -10.90 11.32
C ALA A 58 -1.12 -10.72 9.88
N CYS A 59 0.20 -10.75 9.67
CA CYS A 59 0.81 -10.59 8.35
C CYS A 59 0.62 -11.82 7.45
N GLU A 60 0.63 -13.04 8.00
CA GLU A 60 0.38 -14.28 7.26
C GLU A 60 -1.07 -14.40 6.73
N ALA A 61 -2.00 -13.59 7.25
CA ALA A 61 -3.37 -13.52 6.77
C ALA A 61 -3.57 -12.60 5.55
N LEU A 62 -2.54 -11.85 5.15
CA LEU A 62 -2.61 -10.92 4.01
C LEU A 62 -2.41 -11.67 2.69
N PRO A 63 -3.34 -11.56 1.72
CA PRO A 63 -3.15 -12.11 0.39
C PRO A 63 -2.22 -11.23 -0.46
N ASP A 64 -1.64 -11.81 -1.51
CA ASP A 64 -0.93 -11.10 -2.59
C ASP A 64 0.32 -10.30 -2.15
N VAL A 65 1.00 -10.77 -1.10
CA VAL A 65 2.26 -10.18 -0.59
C VAL A 65 3.41 -11.18 -0.58
N GLU A 66 4.62 -10.71 -0.89
CA GLU A 66 5.86 -11.42 -0.59
C GLU A 66 6.27 -11.09 0.85
N LEU A 67 5.93 -11.99 1.77
CA LEU A 67 6.11 -11.78 3.21
C LEU A 67 7.50 -12.21 3.69
N THR A 68 8.24 -11.27 4.29
CA THR A 68 9.43 -11.54 5.11
C THR A 68 9.11 -11.25 6.58
N VAL A 69 9.33 -12.22 7.47
CA VAL A 69 9.16 -12.01 8.92
C VAL A 69 10.52 -12.01 9.60
N GLU A 70 10.86 -10.90 10.23
CA GLU A 70 12.14 -10.71 10.94
C GLU A 70 11.96 -9.84 12.19
N ALA A 71 12.97 -9.82 13.07
CA ALA A 71 12.93 -8.96 14.25
C ALA A 71 12.95 -7.49 13.82
N ALA A 72 12.12 -6.65 14.44
CA ALA A 72 11.99 -5.24 14.06
C ALA A 72 13.33 -4.48 14.09
N GLY A 73 14.24 -4.82 15.00
CA GLY A 73 15.58 -4.24 15.06
C GLY A 73 16.42 -4.49 13.80
N VAL A 74 16.29 -5.66 13.16
CA VAL A 74 17.02 -6.00 11.93
C VAL A 74 16.54 -5.12 10.77
N THR A 75 15.21 -4.97 10.63
CA THR A 75 14.65 -4.07 9.62
C THR A 75 15.01 -2.61 9.91
N ALA A 76 14.97 -2.20 11.19
CA ALA A 76 15.32 -0.85 11.61
C ALA A 76 16.78 -0.51 11.26
N ASP A 77 17.73 -1.37 11.61
CA ASP A 77 19.16 -1.18 11.31
C ASP A 77 19.38 -1.02 9.80
N ARG A 78 18.72 -1.86 9.00
CA ARG A 78 18.74 -1.76 7.53
C ARG A 78 18.15 -0.44 7.05
N LEU A 79 17.00 -0.04 7.57
CA LEU A 79 16.30 1.18 7.17
C LEU A 79 17.06 2.46 7.55
N VAL A 80 17.78 2.48 8.67
CA VAL A 80 18.59 3.65 9.07
C VAL A 80 19.66 3.97 8.03
N ALA A 81 20.26 2.95 7.41
CA ALA A 81 21.28 3.11 6.38
C ALA A 81 20.72 3.22 4.94
N ALA A 82 19.48 2.80 4.71
CA ALA A 82 18.90 2.72 3.38
C ALA A 82 18.39 4.08 2.86
N THR A 83 18.54 4.31 1.55
CA THR A 83 17.76 5.33 0.85
C THR A 83 16.34 4.79 0.56
N PRO A 84 15.35 5.65 0.25
CA PRO A 84 14.03 5.19 -0.18
C PRO A 84 14.06 4.24 -1.39
N ALA A 85 15.04 4.39 -2.29
CA ALA A 85 15.20 3.53 -3.45
C ALA A 85 15.80 2.15 -3.11
N ASP A 86 16.58 2.07 -2.02
CA ASP A 86 17.38 0.88 -1.67
C ASP A 86 16.80 0.08 -0.49
N ALA A 87 15.64 0.46 0.03
CA ALA A 87 15.04 -0.18 1.21
C ALA A 87 14.72 -1.68 1.00
N GLY A 88 14.56 -2.11 -0.25
CA GLY A 88 14.35 -3.53 -0.59
C GLY A 88 13.00 -4.08 -0.09
N MET A 89 12.07 -3.21 0.28
CA MET A 89 10.73 -3.53 0.74
C MET A 89 9.78 -2.41 0.34
N ASP A 90 8.51 -2.73 0.19
CA ASP A 90 7.47 -1.76 -0.17
C ASP A 90 6.69 -1.30 1.07
N ALA A 91 6.60 -2.15 2.09
CA ALA A 91 5.97 -1.82 3.37
C ALA A 91 6.63 -2.56 4.54
N TRP A 92 6.60 -1.91 5.71
CA TRP A 92 7.07 -2.47 6.98
C TRP A 92 5.97 -2.41 8.04
N VAL A 93 5.55 -3.57 8.53
CA VAL A 93 4.51 -3.72 9.56
C VAL A 93 5.17 -3.96 10.91
N VAL A 94 5.04 -2.98 11.79
CA VAL A 94 5.70 -2.95 13.09
C VAL A 94 4.85 -2.18 14.10
N THR A 95 5.10 -2.39 15.39
CA THR A 95 4.47 -1.60 16.45
C THR A 95 5.20 -0.28 16.66
N ALA A 96 4.51 0.70 17.24
CA ALA A 96 5.18 1.83 17.85
C ALA A 96 6.17 1.34 18.94
N PRO A 97 7.30 2.05 19.15
CA PRO A 97 7.71 3.31 18.53
C PRO A 97 8.77 3.12 17.41
N TRP A 98 8.77 1.98 16.72
CA TRP A 98 9.83 1.64 15.78
C TRP A 98 9.99 2.62 14.60
N PRO A 99 8.91 3.10 13.95
CA PRO A 99 9.04 4.08 12.87
C PRO A 99 9.73 5.37 13.32
N GLU A 100 9.41 5.86 14.52
CA GLU A 100 9.99 7.06 15.11
C GLU A 100 11.48 6.84 15.44
N ILE A 101 11.84 5.68 15.98
CA ILE A 101 13.24 5.33 16.27
C ILE A 101 14.10 5.38 15.00
N VAL A 102 13.59 4.83 13.89
CA VAL A 102 14.30 4.84 12.59
C VAL A 102 14.48 6.25 12.07
N GLU A 103 13.44 7.06 12.12
CA GLU A 103 13.49 8.45 11.67
C GLU A 103 14.48 9.28 12.50
N ASP A 104 14.40 9.20 13.83
CA ASP A 104 15.33 9.87 14.74
C ASP A 104 16.78 9.45 14.49
N ALA A 105 17.03 8.17 14.20
CA ALA A 105 18.37 7.66 13.90
C ALA A 105 18.91 8.19 12.57
N ARG A 106 18.08 8.27 11.53
CA ARG A 106 18.46 8.87 10.22
C ARG A 106 18.80 10.36 10.36
N GLN A 107 18.01 11.09 11.14
CA GLN A 107 18.27 12.51 11.40
C GLN A 107 19.61 12.73 12.10
N ARG A 108 19.96 11.90 13.09
CA ARG A 108 21.29 11.97 13.72
C ARG A 108 22.42 11.62 12.75
N ALA A 109 22.23 10.63 11.88
CA ALA A 109 23.25 10.21 10.92
C ALA A 109 23.57 11.27 9.86
N THR A 110 22.62 12.12 9.51
CA THR A 110 22.82 13.22 8.53
C THR A 110 23.44 14.49 9.13
N GLN A 111 23.52 14.58 10.46
CA GLN A 111 24.10 15.73 11.18
C GLN A 111 25.55 15.49 11.64
N ALA A 112 26.09 14.29 11.43
CA ALA A 112 27.45 13.90 11.77
C ALA A 112 28.39 14.04 10.56
#